data_AF-A0A564ZG15-F1
#
_entry.id   AF-A0A564ZG15-F1
#
_cell.length_a   1.000
_cell.length_b   1.000
_cell.length_c   1.000
_cell.angle_alpha   90.00
_cell.angle_beta   90.00
_cell.angle_gamma   90.00
#
_symmetry.space_group_name_H-M   'P 1'
#
loop_
_entity.id
_entity.type
_entity.pdbx_description
1 polymer ?
#
loop_
_entity_poly.entity_id
_entity_poly.type
_entity_poly.pdbx_seq_one_letter_code
_entity_poly.pdbx_strand_id
1 'polypeptide(L)'
;MSGFNAGPAGGPMTSGQLSSAKIRELMENAQRTIAERKQSLGLESIPAKPMMVPQGLIANPEIAEKARKAAELQARIASRFESVVKPLESTPPADDPIKKEREQMRNLIFDEHGKTIDAITGEEVHIPQRIPTLKANVRAQKAQTVKEVAEEKSTKPPPKPVTESLYFDPRLSLKSVARPKRQLSFFEPGQFVQLGRRLRTKAQLDKLQESIAQAAKRTGIASAAKLATIQPKRKVDESSVPDIEWWDAYILKDGVTDYGSSDEYDGVIKLVNESWITDLIEHPIKLKAPTALDKIPEIPLLLTKKERKKLRRQNRQEAQKERQERVRLGLEKPPEPKVKLANIMRALGTEAVQDPSKIEAYVRKQMESRKRAHEAANASRKLTKEQARFKRIKKYREDTSIRTYVTVYRVRDLTNPSHKFKVEKNANQLFMTGIVALHSDCNVVVVEGGPKQQRRFKRLMMHRIKWLENKRGVVDAEAANSSFPSCSVVWEGTVKTRAFSNMQVKLCPTELFARALFQKQNVEHYWDMAYSGAILESVDDTVD
;
A
#
# COMPACT_ATOMS: atom_id res chain seq x y z
N MET A 1 -3.80 -69.96 33.50
CA MET A 1 -3.64 -69.32 34.83
C MET A 1 -2.71 -68.14 34.67
N SER A 2 -2.94 -67.09 35.47
CA SER A 2 -2.31 -65.75 35.46
C SER A 2 -2.59 -64.92 34.20
N GLY A 3 -2.98 -63.66 34.27
CA GLY A 3 -3.08 -62.70 35.37
C GLY A 3 -2.90 -61.33 34.74
N PHE A 4 -3.99 -60.57 34.65
CA PHE A 4 -4.04 -59.19 34.15
C PHE A 4 -3.00 -58.30 34.86
N ASN A 5 -2.18 -57.57 34.10
CA ASN A 5 -1.56 -56.35 34.59
C ASN A 5 -1.50 -55.32 33.44
N ALA A 6 -2.30 -54.26 33.56
CA ALA A 6 -2.38 -53.15 32.62
C ALA A 6 -1.45 -52.03 33.12
N GLY A 7 -0.36 -51.78 32.37
CA GLY A 7 0.47 -50.58 32.50
C GLY A 7 0.04 -49.50 31.51
N PRO A 8 0.20 -48.20 31.83
CA PRO A 8 -0.41 -47.11 31.06
C PRO A 8 0.34 -46.78 29.77
N ALA A 9 -0.43 -46.37 28.77
CA ALA A 9 0.01 -45.99 27.44
C ALA A 9 0.97 -44.78 27.45
N GLY A 10 2.10 -44.93 26.75
CA GLY A 10 3.00 -43.84 26.39
C GLY A 10 2.41 -42.99 25.26
N GLY A 11 2.24 -41.69 25.53
CA GLY A 11 1.97 -40.64 24.54
C GLY A 11 3.27 -39.97 24.05
N PRO A 12 3.27 -39.36 22.86
CA PRO A 12 4.47 -38.87 22.18
C PRO A 12 5.04 -37.61 22.82
N MET A 13 6.36 -37.63 23.08
CA MET A 13 7.15 -36.53 23.62
C MET A 13 7.26 -35.39 22.60
N THR A 14 6.82 -34.21 23.01
CA THR A 14 6.99 -32.95 22.29
C THR A 14 8.33 -32.29 22.67
N SER A 15 8.91 -31.62 21.70
CA SER A 15 10.19 -30.92 21.74
C SER A 15 10.28 -29.84 22.84
N GLY A 16 11.22 -30.04 23.77
CA GLY A 16 12.20 -29.02 24.18
C GLY A 16 11.71 -27.82 24.99
N GLN A 17 11.25 -28.03 26.22
CA GLN A 17 11.34 -26.99 27.26
C GLN A 17 12.62 -27.20 28.06
N LEU A 18 13.66 -26.40 27.78
CA LEU A 18 14.82 -26.27 28.65
C LEU A 18 14.35 -25.71 30.00
N SER A 19 14.62 -26.43 31.10
CA SER A 19 14.20 -25.96 32.43
C SER A 19 14.87 -24.61 32.75
N SER A 20 14.16 -23.75 33.46
CA SER A 20 14.62 -22.41 33.85
C SER A 20 15.97 -22.43 34.60
N ALA A 21 16.28 -23.53 35.29
CA ALA A 21 17.55 -23.76 35.95
C ALA A 21 18.71 -23.88 34.94
N LYS A 22 18.50 -24.61 33.83
CA LYS A 22 19.52 -24.78 32.78
C LYS A 22 19.79 -23.47 32.02
N ILE A 23 18.79 -22.61 31.89
CA ILE A 23 18.93 -21.28 31.25
C ILE A 23 19.73 -20.32 32.15
N ARG A 24 19.53 -20.38 33.48
CA ARG A 24 20.32 -19.58 34.44
C ARG A 24 21.79 -20.01 34.45
N GLU A 25 22.06 -21.30 34.46
CA GLU A 25 23.42 -21.85 34.40
C GLU A 25 24.15 -21.42 33.11
N LEU A 26 23.44 -21.41 31.98
CA LEU A 26 23.99 -20.98 30.68
C LEU A 26 24.27 -19.46 30.65
N MET A 27 23.43 -18.64 31.29
CA MET A 27 23.66 -17.20 31.41
C MET A 27 24.81 -16.85 32.36
N GLU A 28 24.96 -17.55 33.48
CA GLU A 28 26.08 -17.34 34.41
C GLU A 28 27.42 -17.72 33.78
N ASN A 29 27.47 -18.83 33.03
CA ASN A 29 28.67 -19.23 32.29
C ASN A 29 28.99 -18.23 31.15
N ALA A 30 27.98 -17.69 30.46
CA ALA A 30 28.17 -16.62 29.48
C ALA A 30 28.72 -15.33 30.12
N GLN A 31 28.29 -14.98 31.33
CA GLN A 31 28.79 -13.79 32.04
C GLN A 31 30.23 -13.97 32.52
N ARG A 32 30.60 -15.16 33.02
CA ARG A 32 31.98 -15.49 33.40
C ARG A 32 32.94 -15.43 32.22
N THR A 33 32.57 -16.04 31.09
CA THR A 33 33.42 -15.99 29.88
C THR A 33 33.59 -14.58 29.32
N ILE A 34 32.59 -13.69 29.46
CA ILE A 34 32.72 -12.27 29.07
C ILE A 34 33.63 -11.49 30.04
N ALA A 35 33.58 -11.80 31.33
CA ALA A 35 34.43 -11.18 32.35
C ALA A 35 35.91 -11.57 32.17
N GLU A 36 36.19 -12.86 31.96
CA GLU A 36 37.54 -13.37 31.66
C GLU A 36 38.08 -12.78 30.35
N ARG A 37 37.22 -12.64 29.33
CA ARG A 37 37.60 -12.05 28.04
C ARG A 37 37.86 -10.54 28.13
N LYS A 38 37.22 -9.84 29.07
CA LYS A 38 37.51 -8.43 29.38
C LYS A 38 38.85 -8.27 30.10
N GLN A 39 39.21 -9.20 31.00
CA GLN A 39 40.51 -9.20 31.65
C GLN A 39 41.64 -9.55 30.68
N SER A 40 41.42 -10.48 29.74
CA SER A 40 42.42 -10.81 28.71
C SER A 40 42.67 -9.70 27.69
N LEU A 41 41.76 -8.73 27.57
CA LEU A 41 41.85 -7.62 26.61
C LEU A 41 42.46 -6.34 27.20
N GLY A 42 42.95 -6.36 28.44
CA GLY A 42 43.86 -5.34 28.99
C GLY A 42 43.36 -3.89 28.98
N LEU A 43 42.04 -3.67 29.04
CA LEU A 43 41.45 -2.34 29.12
C LEU A 43 41.23 -1.93 30.58
N GLU A 44 42.31 -1.53 31.25
CA GLU A 44 42.21 -0.73 32.48
C GLU A 44 42.00 0.74 32.14
N SER A 45 41.07 1.36 32.86
CA SER A 45 40.72 2.77 32.80
C SER A 45 41.87 3.65 33.29
N ILE A 46 42.40 4.52 32.43
CA ILE A 46 43.33 5.59 32.81
C ILE A 46 42.54 6.69 33.53
N PRO A 47 42.87 7.06 34.79
CA PRO A 47 42.30 8.22 35.45
C PRO A 47 43.02 9.50 34.97
N ALA A 48 42.31 10.40 34.31
CA ALA A 48 42.85 11.71 33.93
C ALA A 48 42.86 12.65 35.14
N LYS A 49 44.04 12.87 35.73
CA LYS A 49 44.32 14.02 36.62
C LYS A 49 44.42 15.32 35.79
N PRO A 50 44.03 16.47 36.34
CA PRO A 50 44.10 17.75 35.65
C PRO A 50 45.56 18.25 35.58
N MET A 51 45.99 18.67 34.40
CA MET A 51 47.31 19.27 34.19
C MET A 51 47.20 20.79 34.26
N MET A 52 47.76 21.38 35.33
CA MET A 52 48.11 22.81 35.41
C MET A 52 49.21 23.11 34.39
N VAL A 53 49.12 24.24 33.69
CA VAL A 53 50.24 24.81 32.91
C VAL A 53 50.58 26.19 33.49
N PRO A 54 51.87 26.53 33.70
CA PRO A 54 52.31 27.73 34.40
C PRO A 54 52.11 29.02 33.62
N GLN A 55 52.04 30.11 34.37
CA GLN A 55 51.96 31.50 33.92
C GLN A 55 53.22 31.92 33.14
N GLY A 56 53.03 32.45 31.93
CA GLY A 56 53.94 33.44 31.32
C GLY A 56 54.70 33.01 30.06
N LEU A 57 54.24 33.48 28.89
CA LEU A 57 55.00 34.23 27.86
C LEU A 57 54.20 34.32 26.55
N ILE A 58 53.80 35.56 26.20
CA ILE A 58 53.42 36.15 24.90
C ILE A 58 52.67 35.25 23.89
N ALA A 59 51.35 35.46 23.79
CA ALA A 59 50.45 34.75 22.89
C ALA A 59 50.30 35.42 21.51
N ASN A 60 50.50 34.65 20.43
CA ASN A 60 50.07 35.04 19.08
C ASN A 60 48.53 35.01 18.97
N PRO A 61 47.88 36.05 18.40
CA PRO A 61 46.42 36.20 18.41
C PRO A 61 45.67 35.12 17.61
N GLU A 62 46.30 34.53 16.59
CA GLU A 62 45.68 33.46 15.78
C GLU A 62 45.55 32.13 16.51
N ILE A 63 46.46 31.82 17.44
CA ILE A 63 46.42 30.57 18.21
C ILE A 63 45.34 30.67 19.30
N ALA A 64 45.15 31.86 19.88
CA ALA A 64 44.08 32.14 20.84
C ALA A 64 42.69 32.10 20.18
N GLU A 65 42.54 32.61 18.95
CA GLU A 65 41.30 32.49 18.18
C GLU A 65 41.01 31.06 17.75
N LYS A 66 42.03 30.29 17.33
CA LYS A 66 41.87 28.86 16.99
C LYS A 66 41.52 28.03 18.22
N ALA A 67 42.09 28.34 19.39
CA ALA A 67 41.73 27.72 20.65
C ALA A 67 40.29 28.09 21.08
N ARG A 68 39.85 29.34 20.90
CA ARG A 68 38.46 29.76 21.15
C ARG A 68 37.46 29.10 20.19
N LYS A 69 37.77 29.03 18.89
CA LYS A 69 36.93 28.33 17.91
C LYS A 69 36.90 26.83 18.13
N ALA A 70 38.02 26.22 18.52
CA ALA A 70 38.07 24.79 18.89
C ALA A 70 37.26 24.52 20.16
N ALA A 71 37.34 25.40 21.17
CA ALA A 71 36.53 25.31 22.40
C ALA A 71 35.03 25.54 22.14
N GLU A 72 34.66 26.46 21.26
CA GLU A 72 33.27 26.69 20.86
C GLU A 72 32.72 25.51 20.06
N LEU A 73 33.52 24.92 19.18
CA LEU A 73 33.13 23.75 18.38
C LEU A 73 33.03 22.50 19.26
N GLN A 74 33.90 22.35 20.26
CA GLN A 74 33.78 21.33 21.30
C GLN A 74 32.56 21.55 22.21
N ALA A 75 32.24 22.79 22.61
CA ALA A 75 31.03 23.11 23.37
C ALA A 75 29.73 22.89 22.56
N ARG A 76 29.80 23.09 21.24
CA ARG A 76 28.69 22.83 20.31
C ARG A 76 28.50 21.34 20.02
N ILE A 77 29.58 20.56 20.03
CA ILE A 77 29.53 19.10 20.02
C ILE A 77 29.01 18.58 21.37
N ALA A 78 29.47 19.11 22.50
CA ALA A 78 29.01 18.73 23.84
C ALA A 78 27.51 19.00 24.05
N SER A 79 26.98 20.15 23.63
CA SER A 79 25.54 20.47 23.69
C SER A 79 24.67 19.65 22.71
N ARG A 80 25.22 19.24 21.56
CA ARG A 80 24.58 18.25 20.67
C ARG A 80 24.64 16.83 21.22
N PHE A 81 25.68 16.48 21.97
CA PHE A 81 25.79 15.18 22.63
C PHE A 81 24.96 15.12 23.92
N GLU A 82 24.78 16.21 24.66
CA GLU A 82 23.86 16.29 25.82
C GLU A 82 22.39 16.21 25.41
N SER A 83 22.05 16.57 24.16
CA SER A 83 20.71 16.36 23.61
C SER A 83 20.48 14.95 23.01
N VAL A 84 21.53 14.14 22.88
CA VAL A 84 21.49 12.79 22.28
C VAL A 84 21.96 11.69 23.26
N VAL A 85 22.58 12.04 24.39
CA VAL A 85 23.12 11.11 25.39
C VAL A 85 22.77 11.59 26.80
N LYS A 86 21.54 11.29 27.23
CA LYS A 86 21.30 10.94 28.63
C LYS A 86 21.65 9.44 28.78
N PRO A 87 22.58 9.06 29.67
CA PRO A 87 22.90 7.67 29.95
C PRO A 87 21.69 6.94 30.51
N LEU A 88 21.34 5.84 29.84
CA LEU A 88 20.43 4.81 30.30
C LEU A 88 21.24 3.89 31.21
N GLU A 89 21.16 4.09 32.54
CA GLU A 89 21.56 3.06 33.49
C GLU A 89 20.51 1.94 33.52
N SER A 90 21.02 0.72 33.59
CA SER A 90 20.32 -0.55 33.47
C SER A 90 19.24 -0.75 34.54
N THR A 91 18.00 -0.89 34.09
CA THR A 91 16.91 -1.54 34.83
C THR A 91 16.43 -2.75 34.02
N PRO A 92 16.05 -3.87 34.68
CA PRO A 92 15.66 -5.13 34.04
C PRO A 92 14.37 -4.94 33.20
N PRO A 93 14.05 -5.86 32.26
CA PRO A 93 13.24 -5.54 31.08
C PRO A 93 11.85 -5.04 31.46
N ALA A 94 11.57 -3.78 31.12
CA ALA A 94 10.28 -3.15 31.35
C ALA A 94 9.35 -3.36 30.15
N ASP A 95 8.25 -4.02 30.45
CA ASP A 95 7.10 -4.31 29.61
C ASP A 95 6.52 -3.10 28.86
N ASP A 96 5.94 -3.40 27.69
CA ASP A 96 5.09 -2.48 26.94
C ASP A 96 4.12 -1.76 27.90
N PRO A 97 3.89 -0.44 27.77
CA PRO A 97 2.93 0.28 28.63
C PRO A 97 1.50 -0.28 28.51
N ILE A 98 1.19 -0.93 27.38
CA ILE A 98 -0.06 -1.64 27.11
C ILE A 98 -0.14 -2.96 27.90
N LYS A 99 1.01 -3.58 28.19
CA LYS A 99 1.14 -4.83 28.92
C LYS A 99 1.12 -4.59 30.44
N LYS A 100 1.71 -3.48 30.92
CA LYS A 100 1.52 -2.96 32.29
C LYS A 100 0.07 -2.55 32.58
N GLU A 101 -0.62 -1.86 31.65
CA GLU A 101 -2.06 -1.58 31.77
C GLU A 101 -2.90 -2.88 31.79
N ARG A 102 -2.52 -3.88 30.99
CA ARG A 102 -3.19 -5.19 30.96
C ARG A 102 -2.92 -6.04 32.21
N GLU A 103 -1.74 -5.95 32.81
CA GLU A 103 -1.42 -6.63 34.08
C GLU A 103 -2.10 -5.95 35.27
N GLN A 104 -2.17 -4.61 35.30
CA GLN A 104 -2.98 -3.88 36.29
C GLN A 104 -4.48 -4.16 36.15
N MET A 105 -5.00 -4.34 34.93
CA MET A 105 -6.40 -4.74 34.71
C MET A 105 -6.69 -6.20 35.08
N ARG A 106 -5.67 -7.08 35.09
CA ARG A 106 -5.81 -8.50 35.47
C ARG A 106 -5.83 -8.72 36.98
N ASN A 107 -5.31 -7.77 37.75
CA ASN A 107 -5.18 -7.87 39.21
C ASN A 107 -6.22 -7.03 39.96
N LEU A 108 -7.31 -6.60 39.31
CA LEU A 108 -8.39 -5.86 39.98
C LEU A 108 -9.50 -6.83 40.41
N ILE A 109 -9.83 -6.83 41.70
CA ILE A 109 -10.94 -7.61 42.28
C ILE A 109 -12.00 -6.63 42.79
N PHE A 110 -13.27 -7.03 42.74
CA PHE A 110 -14.36 -6.28 43.35
C PHE A 110 -14.64 -6.82 44.75
N ASP A 111 -14.67 -5.94 45.75
CA ASP A 111 -15.11 -6.30 47.10
C ASP A 111 -16.65 -6.50 47.13
N GLU A 112 -17.19 -7.08 48.22
CA GLU A 112 -18.64 -7.36 48.41
C GLU A 112 -19.52 -6.10 48.27
N HIS A 113 -18.93 -4.91 48.30
CA HIS A 113 -19.60 -3.61 48.16
C HIS A 113 -19.39 -2.95 46.78
N GLY A 114 -18.82 -3.67 45.81
CA GLY A 114 -18.70 -3.24 44.40
C GLY A 114 -17.59 -2.24 44.10
N LYS A 115 -16.61 -2.09 45.02
CA LYS A 115 -15.44 -1.22 44.84
C LYS A 115 -14.26 -2.00 44.27
N THR A 116 -13.49 -1.39 43.37
CA THR A 116 -12.28 -1.99 42.78
C THR A 116 -11.08 -1.85 43.69
N ILE A 117 -10.57 -2.99 44.15
CA ILE A 117 -9.35 -3.12 44.93
C ILE A 117 -8.26 -3.82 44.10
N ASP A 118 -6.99 -3.47 44.31
CA ASP A 118 -5.86 -4.21 43.72
C ASP A 118 -5.63 -5.49 44.53
N ALA A 119 -5.60 -6.64 43.85
CA ALA A 119 -5.51 -7.98 44.45
C ALA A 119 -4.22 -8.23 45.23
N ILE A 120 -3.17 -7.45 44.98
CA ILE A 120 -1.87 -7.63 45.62
C ILE A 120 -1.67 -6.68 46.80
N THR A 121 -2.19 -5.45 46.71
CA THR A 121 -1.96 -4.40 47.72
C THR A 121 -3.18 -4.14 48.62
N GLY A 122 -4.38 -4.58 48.22
CA GLY A 122 -5.62 -4.37 48.99
C GLY A 122 -6.09 -2.92 49.06
N GLU A 123 -5.44 -2.01 48.34
CA GLU A 123 -5.77 -0.59 48.33
C GLU A 123 -6.86 -0.27 47.30
N GLU A 124 -7.72 0.72 47.62
CA GLU A 124 -8.81 1.16 46.75
C GLU A 124 -8.24 1.90 45.52
N VAL A 125 -8.38 1.31 44.33
CA VAL A 125 -7.90 1.89 43.07
C VAL A 125 -9.06 2.58 42.36
N HIS A 126 -8.98 3.91 42.27
CA HIS A 126 -9.96 4.71 41.54
C HIS A 126 -9.68 4.67 40.02
N ILE A 127 -10.51 3.96 39.26
CA ILE A 127 -10.41 3.90 37.80
C ILE A 127 -10.88 5.24 37.20
N PRO A 128 -10.01 6.02 36.54
CA PRO A 128 -10.43 7.29 35.94
C PRO A 128 -11.34 7.04 34.72
N GLN A 129 -12.63 7.31 34.86
CA GLN A 129 -13.57 7.27 33.73
C GLN A 129 -13.28 8.42 32.76
N ARG A 130 -12.65 8.11 31.61
CA ARG A 130 -12.46 9.08 30.53
C ARG A 130 -13.79 9.32 29.80
N ILE A 131 -14.44 10.44 30.11
CA ILE A 131 -15.60 10.93 29.38
C ILE A 131 -15.13 11.36 27.98
N PRO A 132 -15.73 10.85 26.87
CA PRO A 132 -15.31 11.19 25.52
C PRO A 132 -15.66 12.65 25.22
N THR A 133 -14.66 13.54 25.27
CA THR A 133 -14.83 14.95 24.90
C THR A 133 -14.63 15.14 23.40
N LEU A 134 -15.52 15.91 22.76
CA LEU A 134 -15.43 16.25 21.34
C LEU A 134 -14.12 17.02 21.07
N LYS A 135 -13.45 16.73 19.95
CA LYS A 135 -12.15 17.33 19.54
C LYS A 135 -12.13 18.87 19.55
N ALA A 136 -13.29 19.51 19.52
CA ALA A 136 -13.45 20.96 19.68
C ALA A 136 -12.98 21.46 21.06
N ASN A 137 -13.30 20.73 22.13
CA ASN A 137 -13.00 21.13 23.51
C ASN A 137 -11.50 20.97 23.83
N VAL A 138 -10.87 19.93 23.26
CA VAL A 138 -9.41 19.71 23.35
C VAL A 138 -8.63 20.83 22.66
N ARG A 139 -9.18 21.39 21.56
CA ARG A 139 -8.56 22.51 20.84
C ARG A 139 -8.74 23.84 21.58
N ALA A 140 -9.86 24.02 22.29
CA ALA A 140 -10.11 25.17 23.16
C ALA A 140 -9.19 25.17 24.38
N GLN A 141 -9.00 24.03 25.06
CA GLN A 141 -8.08 23.92 26.19
C GLN A 141 -6.62 24.17 25.78
N LYS A 142 -6.17 23.61 24.64
CA LYS A 142 -4.83 23.90 24.10
C LYS A 142 -4.65 25.37 23.73
N ALA A 143 -5.72 26.07 23.33
CA ALA A 143 -5.65 27.50 23.04
C ALA A 143 -5.59 28.35 24.32
N GLN A 144 -6.20 27.89 25.42
CA GLN A 144 -6.12 28.54 26.73
C GLN A 144 -4.74 28.37 27.35
N THR A 145 -4.15 27.17 27.33
CA THR A 145 -2.79 26.94 27.84
C THR A 145 -1.73 27.73 27.04
N VAL A 146 -1.97 27.97 25.75
CA VAL A 146 -1.08 28.79 24.91
C VAL A 146 -1.25 30.29 25.22
N LYS A 147 -2.44 30.72 25.69
CA LYS A 147 -2.67 32.09 26.15
C LYS A 147 -2.03 32.36 27.52
N GLU A 148 -2.14 31.43 28.46
CA GLU A 148 -1.53 31.56 29.80
C GLU A 148 0.01 31.67 29.70
N VAL A 149 0.64 30.86 28.85
CA VAL A 149 2.09 30.92 28.59
C VAL A 149 2.51 32.21 27.86
N ALA A 150 1.59 32.85 27.13
CA ALA A 150 1.84 34.13 26.48
C ALA A 150 1.69 35.33 27.44
N GLU A 151 0.87 35.21 28.48
CA GLU A 151 0.64 36.26 29.48
C GLU A 151 1.75 36.31 30.54
N GLU A 152 2.44 35.20 30.82
CA GLU A 152 3.60 35.18 31.75
C GLU A 152 4.86 35.88 31.19
N LYS A 153 4.92 36.22 29.89
CA LYS A 153 6.11 36.84 29.26
C LYS A 153 5.98 38.32 28.89
N SER A 154 4.98 39.04 29.38
CA SER A 154 4.84 40.48 29.09
C SER A 154 4.83 41.36 30.33
N THR A 155 6.00 41.62 30.91
CA THR A 155 6.23 42.83 31.71
C THR A 155 6.66 43.96 30.76
N LYS A 156 5.70 44.80 30.34
CA LYS A 156 6.00 46.12 29.75
C LYS A 156 5.67 47.23 30.77
N PRO A 157 6.52 48.26 30.91
CA PRO A 157 6.29 49.37 31.84
C PRO A 157 5.16 50.29 31.35
N PRO A 158 4.57 51.13 32.25
CA PRO A 158 3.38 51.93 31.95
C PRO A 158 3.68 53.07 30.94
N PRO A 159 2.69 53.50 30.14
CA PRO A 159 2.89 54.57 29.17
C PRO A 159 2.99 55.94 29.86
N LYS A 160 3.98 56.73 29.44
CA LYS A 160 4.08 58.17 29.73
C LYS A 160 2.97 58.94 29.00
N PRO A 161 2.45 60.05 29.56
CA PRO A 161 1.38 60.83 28.94
C PRO A 161 1.88 61.50 27.66
N VAL A 162 1.08 61.42 26.60
CA VAL A 162 1.39 61.98 25.29
C VAL A 162 0.99 63.45 25.26
N THR A 163 1.95 64.31 24.97
CA THR A 163 1.75 65.73 24.65
C THR A 163 0.73 65.90 23.52
N GLU A 164 -0.25 66.77 23.75
CA GLU A 164 -1.37 67.08 22.85
C GLU A 164 -0.90 67.57 21.49
N SER A 165 -1.18 66.81 20.43
CA SER A 165 -1.04 67.27 19.05
C SER A 165 -2.29 68.05 18.63
N LEU A 166 -2.11 69.25 18.07
CA LEU A 166 -3.16 70.19 17.62
C LEU A 166 -4.18 69.67 16.58
N TYR A 167 -4.04 68.44 16.09
CA TYR A 167 -4.92 67.83 15.07
C TYR A 167 -5.54 66.51 15.53
N PHE A 168 -5.69 66.30 16.84
CA PHE A 168 -6.35 65.12 17.39
C PHE A 168 -7.82 65.45 17.73
N ASP A 169 -8.77 64.83 17.03
CA ASP A 169 -10.21 64.96 17.31
C ASP A 169 -10.67 63.81 18.24
N PRO A 170 -11.03 64.08 19.51
CA PRO A 170 -11.44 63.07 20.49
C PRO A 170 -12.75 62.34 20.16
N ARG A 171 -13.53 62.81 19.17
CA ARG A 171 -14.83 62.20 18.80
C ARG A 171 -14.68 61.02 17.84
N LEU A 172 -13.51 60.86 17.22
CA LEU A 172 -13.24 59.80 16.25
C LEU A 172 -12.51 58.63 16.91
N SER A 173 -13.26 57.61 17.32
CA SER A 173 -12.72 56.31 17.77
C SER A 173 -12.22 55.50 16.57
N LEU A 174 -11.07 55.88 16.02
CA LEU A 174 -10.39 55.09 14.99
C LEU A 174 -9.37 54.18 15.67
N LYS A 175 -9.66 52.87 15.70
CA LYS A 175 -8.68 51.85 16.05
C LYS A 175 -7.50 51.97 15.08
N SER A 176 -6.38 52.51 15.55
CA SER A 176 -5.15 52.57 14.76
C SER A 176 -4.70 51.14 14.45
N VAL A 177 -4.75 50.75 13.18
CA VAL A 177 -4.20 49.48 12.72
C VAL A 177 -2.68 49.63 12.78
N ALA A 178 -2.10 49.33 13.94
CA ALA A 178 -0.65 49.26 14.11
C ALA A 178 -0.13 48.03 13.36
N ARG A 179 0.19 48.19 12.06
CA ARG A 179 1.04 47.21 11.38
C ARG A 179 2.43 47.30 11.99
N PRO A 180 3.02 46.19 12.49
CA PRO A 180 4.39 46.23 12.98
C PRO A 180 5.31 46.64 11.82
N LYS A 181 6.10 47.70 12.03
CA LYS A 181 7.12 48.11 11.05
C LYS A 181 8.15 46.98 10.96
N ARG A 182 8.28 46.37 9.77
CA ARG A 182 9.31 45.37 9.48
C ARG A 182 10.68 46.00 9.75
N GLN A 183 11.41 45.46 10.73
CA GLN A 183 12.79 45.82 10.96
C GLN A 183 13.64 45.25 9.81
N LEU A 184 14.60 46.05 9.33
CA LEU A 184 15.52 45.63 8.28
C LEU A 184 16.49 44.59 8.85
N SER A 185 16.46 43.38 8.31
CA SER A 185 17.46 42.34 8.56
C SER A 185 18.53 42.46 7.47
N PHE A 186 19.66 43.06 7.83
CA PHE A 186 20.81 43.15 6.94
C PHE A 186 21.57 41.81 6.97
N PHE A 187 21.91 41.31 5.79
CA PHE A 187 22.77 40.14 5.63
C PHE A 187 24.23 40.60 5.55
N GLU A 188 25.14 39.76 6.04
CA GLU A 188 26.58 40.03 6.01
C GLU A 188 27.07 40.27 4.56
N PRO A 189 27.91 41.29 4.33
CA PRO A 189 28.41 41.59 2.99
C PRO A 189 29.16 40.39 2.43
N GLY A 190 28.76 39.95 1.22
CA GLY A 190 29.38 38.82 0.52
C GLY A 190 28.62 37.49 0.59
N GLN A 191 27.62 37.34 1.48
CA GLN A 191 26.82 36.10 1.56
C GLN A 191 26.10 35.78 0.24
N PHE A 192 25.47 36.79 -0.37
CA PHE A 192 24.80 36.63 -1.67
C PHE A 192 25.77 36.59 -2.85
N VAL A 193 26.98 37.15 -2.70
CA VAL A 193 28.04 37.04 -3.71
C VAL A 193 28.54 35.60 -3.78
N GLN A 194 28.76 34.96 -2.63
CA GLN A 194 29.13 33.54 -2.55
C GLN A 194 28.00 32.64 -3.07
N LEU A 195 26.75 32.93 -2.69
CA LEU A 195 25.59 32.20 -3.19
C LEU A 195 25.46 32.33 -4.71
N GLY A 196 25.66 33.54 -5.25
CA GLY A 196 25.64 33.81 -6.68
C GLY A 196 26.77 33.12 -7.44
N ARG A 197 27.99 33.08 -6.88
CA ARG A 197 29.11 32.31 -7.44
C ARG A 197 28.77 30.81 -7.49
N ARG A 198 28.22 30.26 -6.40
CA ARG A 198 27.81 28.85 -6.33
C ARG A 198 26.70 28.52 -7.33
N LEU A 199 25.76 29.44 -7.55
CA LEU A 199 24.69 29.27 -8.54
C LEU A 199 25.25 29.28 -9.97
N ARG A 200 26.21 30.17 -10.26
CA ARG A 200 26.88 30.26 -11.56
C ARG A 200 27.75 29.04 -11.85
N THR A 201 28.53 28.56 -10.88
CA THR A 201 29.34 27.35 -11.07
C THR A 201 28.46 26.13 -11.28
N LYS A 202 27.34 26.00 -10.55
CA LYS A 202 26.35 24.95 -10.79
C LYS A 202 25.80 25.01 -12.23
N ALA A 203 25.39 26.19 -12.69
CA ALA A 203 24.88 26.35 -14.06
C ALA A 203 25.93 26.06 -15.14
N GLN A 204 27.22 26.34 -14.87
CA GLN A 204 28.32 25.98 -15.77
C GLN A 204 28.54 24.47 -15.81
N LEU A 205 28.45 23.77 -14.67
CA LEU A 205 28.53 22.31 -14.61
C LEU A 205 27.35 21.66 -15.33
N ASP A 206 26.13 22.16 -15.15
CA ASP A 206 24.94 21.65 -15.83
C ASP A 206 25.08 21.80 -17.36
N LYS A 207 25.60 22.95 -17.85
CA LYS A 207 25.90 23.15 -19.28
C LYS A 207 27.02 22.23 -19.81
N LEU A 208 28.06 22.00 -19.02
CA LEU A 208 29.13 21.06 -19.37
C LEU A 208 28.59 19.64 -19.46
N GLN A 209 27.73 19.25 -18.51
CA GLN A 209 27.08 17.94 -18.51
C GLN A 209 26.15 17.77 -19.73
N GLU A 210 25.37 18.80 -20.09
CA GLU A 210 24.54 18.80 -21.31
C GLU A 210 25.39 18.71 -22.58
N SER A 211 26.50 19.46 -22.66
CA SER A 211 27.44 19.42 -23.80
C SER A 211 28.08 18.04 -23.95
N ILE A 212 28.54 17.44 -22.85
CA ILE A 212 29.08 16.07 -22.84
C ILE A 212 28.00 15.07 -23.25
N ALA A 213 26.77 15.21 -22.77
CA ALA A 213 25.66 14.35 -23.17
C ALA A 213 25.30 14.50 -24.65
N GLN A 214 25.34 15.71 -25.22
CA GLN A 214 25.11 15.94 -26.64
C GLN A 214 26.26 15.40 -27.51
N ALA A 215 27.51 15.54 -27.06
CA ALA A 215 28.67 14.95 -27.73
C ALA A 215 28.62 13.41 -27.70
N ALA A 216 28.21 12.81 -26.58
CA ALA A 216 28.01 11.37 -26.45
C ALA A 216 26.83 10.83 -27.29
N LYS A 217 25.78 11.64 -27.49
CA LYS A 217 24.67 11.33 -28.41
C LYS A 217 25.13 11.40 -29.88
N ARG A 218 25.83 12.46 -30.28
CA ARG A 218 26.34 12.64 -31.65
C ARG A 218 27.35 11.58 -32.08
N THR A 219 28.11 11.04 -31.12
CA THR A 219 29.12 10.00 -31.38
C THR A 219 28.55 8.59 -31.38
N GLY A 220 27.24 8.40 -31.11
CA GLY A 220 26.60 7.08 -31.08
C GLY A 220 27.09 6.14 -29.96
N ILE A 221 28.02 6.60 -29.10
CA ILE A 221 28.60 5.80 -28.02
C ILE A 221 27.55 5.51 -26.95
N ALA A 222 26.63 6.44 -26.69
CA ALA A 222 25.58 6.26 -25.69
C ALA A 222 24.48 5.26 -26.12
N SER A 223 24.12 5.21 -27.40
CA SER A 223 23.18 4.21 -27.93
C SER A 223 23.83 2.83 -28.02
N ALA A 224 25.09 2.75 -28.46
CA ALA A 224 25.86 1.50 -28.46
C ALA A 224 26.15 0.96 -27.03
N ALA A 225 26.46 1.83 -26.06
CA ALA A 225 26.68 1.43 -24.67
C ALA A 225 25.37 1.01 -23.98
N LYS A 226 24.23 1.67 -24.27
CA LYS A 226 22.91 1.24 -23.79
C LYS A 226 22.52 -0.12 -24.39
N LEU A 227 22.71 -0.32 -25.70
CA LEU A 227 22.53 -1.61 -26.35
C LEU A 227 23.48 -2.69 -25.80
N ALA A 228 24.70 -2.35 -25.40
CA ALA A 228 25.63 -3.27 -24.74
C ALA A 228 25.26 -3.55 -23.26
N THR A 229 24.55 -2.63 -22.60
CA THR A 229 24.02 -2.81 -21.23
C THR A 229 22.75 -3.65 -21.22
N ILE A 230 22.04 -3.76 -22.36
CA ILE A 230 21.18 -4.90 -22.65
C ILE A 230 22.11 -6.11 -22.79
N GLN A 231 22.59 -6.62 -21.65
CA GLN A 231 23.30 -7.87 -21.66
C GLN A 231 22.39 -8.89 -22.36
N PRO A 232 22.81 -9.50 -23.49
CA PRO A 232 22.25 -10.81 -23.81
C PRO A 232 22.44 -11.60 -22.53
N LYS A 233 21.35 -12.25 -22.09
CA LYS A 233 21.22 -13.09 -20.89
C LYS A 233 22.55 -13.35 -20.22
N ARG A 234 22.59 -13.19 -18.88
CA ARG A 234 23.43 -14.02 -18.01
C ARG A 234 23.68 -15.33 -18.76
N LYS A 235 24.85 -15.45 -19.39
CA LYS A 235 25.45 -16.73 -19.60
C LYS A 235 25.63 -17.13 -18.14
N VAL A 236 24.61 -17.81 -17.60
CA VAL A 236 24.90 -18.96 -16.77
C VAL A 236 26.00 -19.64 -17.55
N ASP A 237 27.11 -19.91 -16.92
CA ASP A 237 28.18 -20.69 -17.51
C ASP A 237 27.61 -22.06 -17.95
N GLU A 238 26.88 -22.10 -19.06
CA GLU A 238 26.70 -23.21 -20.01
C GLU A 238 28.01 -23.43 -20.78
N SER A 239 29.08 -22.74 -20.38
CA SER A 239 30.41 -22.80 -20.97
C SER A 239 31.17 -24.07 -20.61
N SER A 240 30.74 -24.83 -19.58
CA SER A 240 31.09 -26.24 -19.47
C SER A 240 29.85 -27.07 -19.74
N VAL A 241 29.68 -27.49 -20.99
CA VAL A 241 28.84 -28.67 -21.28
C VAL A 241 29.37 -29.77 -20.35
N PRO A 242 28.55 -30.29 -19.42
CA PRO A 242 28.99 -31.37 -18.56
C PRO A 242 29.43 -32.55 -19.42
N ASP A 243 30.52 -33.19 -19.04
CA ASP A 243 31.05 -34.35 -19.78
C ASP A 243 30.03 -35.50 -19.86
N ILE A 244 29.05 -35.53 -18.95
CA ILE A 244 27.89 -36.42 -18.98
C ILE A 244 26.63 -35.63 -18.63
N GLU A 245 25.59 -35.76 -19.44
CA GLU A 245 24.28 -35.16 -19.15
C GLU A 245 23.56 -35.89 -18.01
N TRP A 246 22.80 -35.17 -17.20
CA TRP A 246 22.18 -35.70 -15.97
C TRP A 246 21.22 -36.88 -16.19
N TRP A 247 20.65 -37.03 -17.39
CA TRP A 247 19.78 -38.14 -17.74
C TRP A 247 20.56 -39.39 -18.16
N ASP A 248 21.75 -39.24 -18.75
CA ASP A 248 22.65 -40.33 -19.10
C ASP A 248 23.39 -40.91 -17.89
N ALA A 249 23.64 -40.08 -16.87
CA ALA A 249 24.26 -40.52 -15.62
C ALA A 249 23.49 -41.67 -14.92
N TYR A 250 22.18 -41.78 -15.15
CA TYR A 250 21.35 -42.87 -14.62
C TYR A 250 21.34 -44.12 -15.51
N ILE A 251 21.93 -44.08 -16.70
CA ILE A 251 21.95 -45.20 -17.66
C ILE A 251 23.34 -45.84 -17.73
N LEU A 252 24.38 -45.04 -17.49
CA LEU A 252 25.78 -45.47 -17.50
C LEU A 252 26.17 -46.24 -16.23
N LYS A 253 27.22 -47.07 -16.33
CA LYS A 253 27.80 -47.80 -15.19
C LYS A 253 28.52 -46.87 -14.21
N ASP A 254 28.54 -47.25 -12.93
CA ASP A 254 29.25 -46.53 -11.87
C ASP A 254 30.75 -46.41 -12.20
N GLY A 255 31.24 -45.17 -12.37
CA GLY A 255 32.66 -44.88 -12.66
C GLY A 255 32.95 -44.33 -14.05
N VAL A 256 31.95 -44.20 -14.93
CA VAL A 256 32.08 -43.50 -16.22
C VAL A 256 31.97 -41.99 -15.99
N THR A 257 32.98 -41.23 -16.38
CA THR A 257 33.06 -39.77 -16.11
C THR A 257 33.03 -38.90 -17.38
N ASP A 258 33.17 -39.49 -18.56
CA ASP A 258 33.15 -38.81 -19.86
C ASP A 258 32.69 -39.79 -20.95
N TYR A 259 31.97 -39.29 -21.97
CA TYR A 259 31.62 -40.05 -23.18
C TYR A 259 32.88 -40.43 -24.00
N GLY A 260 33.99 -39.71 -23.84
CA GLY A 260 35.24 -39.90 -24.59
C GLY A 260 36.10 -41.13 -24.20
N SER A 261 35.70 -41.92 -23.20
CA SER A 261 36.52 -43.06 -22.72
C SER A 261 36.57 -44.29 -23.65
N SER A 262 35.97 -44.24 -24.85
CA SER A 262 35.90 -45.38 -25.77
C SER A 262 35.95 -44.95 -27.25
N ASP A 263 37.13 -45.03 -27.87
CA ASP A 263 37.33 -44.80 -29.32
C ASP A 263 36.82 -45.94 -30.22
N GLU A 264 36.30 -47.03 -29.64
CA GLU A 264 35.72 -48.17 -30.38
C GLU A 264 34.19 -48.17 -30.29
N TYR A 265 33.50 -48.28 -31.43
CA TYR A 265 32.03 -48.39 -31.55
C TYR A 265 31.43 -49.52 -30.69
N ASP A 266 32.23 -50.54 -30.34
CA ASP A 266 31.84 -51.70 -29.52
C ASP A 266 31.94 -51.45 -28.00
N GLY A 267 32.51 -50.32 -27.57
CA GLY A 267 32.64 -49.95 -26.17
C GLY A 267 31.44 -49.17 -25.60
N VAL A 268 30.60 -48.57 -26.44
CA VAL A 268 29.37 -47.86 -26.04
C VAL A 268 28.40 -48.79 -25.31
N ILE A 269 28.23 -50.03 -25.79
CA ILE A 269 27.39 -51.05 -25.17
C ILE A 269 27.96 -51.47 -23.80
N LYS A 270 29.29 -51.46 -23.64
CA LYS A 270 29.97 -51.81 -22.39
C LYS A 270 29.84 -50.73 -21.31
N LEU A 271 29.60 -49.48 -21.71
CA LEU A 271 29.41 -48.32 -20.82
C LEU A 271 27.99 -48.26 -20.23
N VAL A 272 27.01 -48.81 -20.95
CA VAL A 272 25.60 -48.84 -20.54
C VAL A 272 25.35 -49.96 -19.53
N ASN A 273 24.58 -49.67 -18.49
CA ASN A 273 24.13 -50.65 -17.54
C ASN A 273 22.88 -51.37 -18.07
N GLU A 274 23.08 -52.49 -18.78
CA GLU A 274 22.00 -53.32 -19.34
C GLU A 274 20.97 -53.78 -18.28
N SER A 275 21.35 -53.83 -17.00
CA SER A 275 20.42 -54.24 -15.93
C SER A 275 19.29 -53.24 -15.66
N TRP A 276 19.45 -51.97 -16.07
CA TRP A 276 18.46 -50.92 -15.84
C TRP A 276 17.52 -50.69 -17.04
N ILE A 277 17.88 -51.17 -18.23
CA ILE A 277 17.05 -51.05 -19.44
C ILE A 277 16.24 -52.34 -19.58
N THR A 278 14.92 -52.22 -19.52
CA THR A 278 13.99 -53.36 -19.64
C THR A 278 12.91 -53.05 -20.67
N ASP A 279 12.21 -54.09 -21.16
CA ASP A 279 11.07 -53.95 -22.08
C ASP A 279 9.83 -53.30 -21.43
N LEU A 280 9.92 -52.88 -20.16
CA LEU A 280 8.82 -52.27 -19.43
C LEU A 280 8.66 -50.79 -19.80
N ILE A 281 7.50 -50.47 -20.36
CA ILE A 281 7.13 -49.09 -20.73
C ILE A 281 6.30 -48.46 -19.60
N GLU A 282 6.86 -47.47 -18.91
CA GLU A 282 6.10 -46.66 -17.95
C GLU A 282 5.17 -45.71 -18.71
N HIS A 283 3.89 -45.71 -18.34
CA HIS A 283 2.96 -44.69 -18.80
C HIS A 283 3.02 -43.50 -17.84
N PRO A 284 3.39 -42.29 -18.31
CA PRO A 284 3.57 -41.14 -17.44
C PRO A 284 2.28 -40.79 -16.69
N ILE A 285 2.43 -40.26 -15.47
CA ILE A 285 1.31 -39.90 -14.62
C ILE A 285 0.43 -38.86 -15.34
N LYS A 286 -0.85 -39.19 -15.52
CA LYS A 286 -1.84 -38.29 -16.13
C LYS A 286 -2.16 -37.12 -15.19
N LEU A 287 -1.49 -35.99 -15.39
CA LEU A 287 -1.79 -34.75 -14.67
C LEU A 287 -3.09 -34.11 -15.18
N LYS A 288 -3.88 -33.53 -14.27
CA LYS A 288 -5.04 -32.71 -14.65
C LYS A 288 -4.56 -31.44 -15.36
N ALA A 289 -5.31 -31.01 -16.37
CA ALA A 289 -5.01 -29.75 -17.05
C ALA A 289 -5.01 -28.59 -16.04
N PRO A 290 -4.03 -27.66 -16.07
CA PRO A 290 -3.98 -26.52 -15.15
C PRO A 290 -5.20 -25.58 -15.22
N THR A 291 -6.03 -25.73 -16.25
CA THR A 291 -7.26 -24.93 -16.49
C THR A 291 -8.54 -25.74 -16.22
N ALA A 292 -8.41 -26.99 -15.81
CA ALA A 292 -9.58 -27.79 -15.44
C ALA A 292 -10.35 -27.06 -14.33
N LEU A 293 -11.63 -26.80 -14.58
CA LEU A 293 -12.50 -26.16 -13.59
C LEU A 293 -12.84 -27.19 -12.51
N ASP A 294 -12.69 -26.83 -11.23
CA ASP A 294 -13.08 -27.69 -10.12
C ASP A 294 -14.58 -28.00 -10.13
N LYS A 295 -15.38 -27.08 -10.68
CA LYS A 295 -16.82 -27.22 -10.86
C LYS A 295 -17.16 -27.12 -12.34
N ILE A 296 -17.99 -28.05 -12.80
CA ILE A 296 -18.56 -28.01 -14.14
C ILE A 296 -19.34 -26.69 -14.26
N PRO A 297 -19.11 -25.89 -15.32
CA PRO A 297 -19.78 -24.61 -15.47
C PRO A 297 -21.29 -24.82 -15.63
N GLU A 298 -22.08 -24.14 -14.80
CA GLU A 298 -23.54 -24.16 -14.90
C GLU A 298 -23.97 -23.44 -16.19
N ILE A 299 -24.59 -24.19 -17.11
CA ILE A 299 -25.12 -23.62 -18.34
C ILE A 299 -26.41 -22.85 -17.99
N PRO A 300 -26.47 -21.52 -18.20
CA PRO A 300 -27.66 -20.75 -17.87
C PRO A 300 -28.82 -21.16 -18.78
N LEU A 301 -29.94 -21.57 -18.19
CA LEU A 301 -31.12 -22.00 -18.93
C LEU A 301 -31.86 -20.78 -19.50
N LEU A 302 -31.82 -20.63 -20.82
CA LEU A 302 -32.44 -19.51 -21.52
C LEU A 302 -33.84 -19.91 -22.00
N LEU A 303 -34.86 -19.21 -21.51
CA LEU A 303 -36.23 -19.42 -21.95
C LEU A 303 -36.54 -18.59 -23.21
N THR A 304 -37.32 -19.16 -24.13
CA THR A 304 -37.90 -18.44 -25.27
C THR A 304 -38.92 -17.40 -24.81
N LYS A 305 -39.26 -16.44 -25.68
CA LYS A 305 -40.28 -15.42 -25.36
C LYS A 305 -41.66 -16.04 -25.06
N LYS A 306 -42.02 -17.13 -25.75
CA LYS A 306 -43.29 -17.86 -25.55
C LYS A 306 -43.33 -18.53 -24.16
N GLU A 307 -42.26 -19.20 -23.77
CA GLU A 307 -42.15 -19.84 -22.45
C GLU A 307 -42.13 -18.81 -21.33
N ARG A 308 -41.40 -17.69 -21.48
CA ARG A 308 -41.45 -16.59 -20.50
C ARG A 308 -42.87 -16.04 -20.32
N LYS A 309 -43.64 -15.93 -21.41
CA LYS A 309 -45.05 -15.50 -21.37
C LYS A 309 -45.92 -16.54 -20.67
N LYS A 310 -45.70 -17.84 -20.94
CA LYS A 310 -46.42 -18.96 -20.29
C LYS A 310 -46.13 -19.00 -18.78
N LEU A 311 -44.86 -18.99 -18.37
CA LEU A 311 -44.45 -18.97 -16.97
C LEU A 311 -44.99 -17.75 -16.23
N ARG A 312 -44.89 -16.55 -16.83
CA ARG A 312 -45.48 -15.34 -16.25
C ARG A 312 -47.00 -15.45 -16.07
N ARG A 313 -47.71 -16.10 -17.01
CA ARG A 313 -49.16 -16.29 -16.92
C ARG A 313 -49.51 -17.27 -15.80
N GLN A 314 -48.82 -18.40 -15.72
CA GLN A 314 -49.01 -19.41 -14.67
C GLN A 314 -48.73 -18.83 -13.28
N ASN A 315 -47.58 -18.19 -13.06
CA ASN A 315 -47.26 -17.57 -11.75
C ASN A 315 -48.26 -16.48 -11.35
N ARG A 316 -48.84 -15.76 -12.32
CA ARG A 316 -49.90 -14.77 -12.04
C ARG A 316 -51.23 -15.42 -11.70
N GLN A 317 -51.59 -16.51 -12.38
CA GLN A 317 -52.79 -17.27 -12.11
C GLN A 317 -52.72 -17.91 -10.72
N GLU A 318 -51.58 -18.51 -10.39
CA GLU A 318 -51.31 -19.10 -9.08
C GLU A 318 -51.35 -18.05 -7.96
N ALA A 319 -50.63 -16.93 -8.10
CA ALA A 319 -50.67 -15.85 -7.11
C ALA A 319 -52.07 -15.23 -6.93
N GLN A 320 -52.89 -15.20 -7.99
CA GLN A 320 -54.27 -14.73 -7.91
C GLN A 320 -55.18 -15.77 -7.23
N LYS A 321 -54.98 -17.06 -7.52
CA LYS A 321 -55.69 -18.18 -6.89
C LYS A 321 -55.37 -18.25 -5.39
N GLU A 322 -54.10 -18.15 -5.02
CA GLU A 322 -53.64 -18.11 -3.63
C GLU A 322 -54.27 -16.91 -2.88
N ARG A 323 -54.29 -15.71 -3.49
CA ARG A 323 -54.97 -14.56 -2.88
C ARG A 323 -56.47 -14.80 -2.70
N GLN A 324 -57.14 -15.39 -3.68
CA GLN A 324 -58.57 -15.73 -3.57
C GLN A 324 -58.83 -16.76 -2.47
N GLU A 325 -57.96 -17.76 -2.34
CA GLU A 325 -58.03 -18.77 -1.28
C GLU A 325 -57.81 -18.13 0.10
N ARG A 326 -56.84 -17.23 0.26
CA ARG A 326 -56.66 -16.47 1.51
C ARG A 326 -57.89 -15.65 1.90
N VAL A 327 -58.56 -15.03 0.91
CA VAL A 327 -59.82 -14.30 1.14
C VAL A 327 -60.95 -15.27 1.51
N ARG A 328 -61.05 -16.43 0.84
CA ARG A 328 -62.05 -17.46 1.14
C ARG A 328 -61.86 -18.04 2.55
N LEU A 329 -60.62 -18.17 3.01
CA LEU A 329 -60.26 -18.58 4.37
C LEU A 329 -60.44 -17.46 5.41
N GLY A 330 -60.73 -16.22 4.99
CA GLY A 330 -60.90 -15.07 5.89
C GLY A 330 -59.60 -14.47 6.45
N LEU A 331 -58.43 -14.90 5.96
CA LEU A 331 -57.13 -14.36 6.37
C LEU A 331 -56.89 -12.95 5.84
N GLU A 332 -57.40 -12.65 4.64
CA GLU A 332 -57.35 -11.32 4.02
C GLU A 332 -58.79 -10.82 3.76
N LYS A 333 -59.07 -9.55 4.08
CA LYS A 333 -60.35 -8.93 3.72
C LYS A 333 -60.46 -8.77 2.19
N PRO A 334 -61.65 -8.91 1.59
CA PRO A 334 -61.86 -8.62 0.18
C PRO A 334 -61.34 -7.22 -0.19
N PRO A 335 -60.61 -7.08 -1.30
CA PRO A 335 -60.06 -5.78 -1.69
C PRO A 335 -61.19 -4.81 -2.05
N GLU A 336 -61.13 -3.59 -1.51
CA GLU A 336 -62.09 -2.53 -1.81
C GLU A 336 -62.13 -2.17 -3.31
N PRO A 337 -63.30 -1.75 -3.84
CA PRO A 337 -63.41 -1.33 -5.23
C PRO A 337 -62.51 -0.11 -5.51
N LYS A 338 -61.85 -0.14 -6.67
CA LYS A 338 -60.93 0.91 -7.08
C LYS A 338 -61.68 2.13 -7.62
N VAL A 339 -61.92 3.14 -6.78
CA VAL A 339 -62.52 4.41 -7.19
C VAL A 339 -61.43 5.35 -7.73
N LYS A 340 -61.71 6.07 -8.81
CA LYS A 340 -60.84 7.14 -9.34
C LYS A 340 -61.65 8.42 -9.35
N LEU A 341 -61.01 9.60 -9.33
CA LEU A 341 -61.71 10.89 -9.49
C LEU A 341 -62.68 10.89 -10.69
N ALA A 342 -62.23 10.37 -11.85
CA ALA A 342 -63.06 10.22 -13.05
C ALA A 342 -64.22 9.21 -12.92
N ASN A 343 -64.15 8.27 -11.98
CA ASN A 343 -65.16 7.24 -11.75
C ASN A 343 -66.03 7.53 -10.51
N ILE A 344 -65.88 8.68 -9.84
CA ILE A 344 -66.60 8.99 -8.58
C ILE A 344 -68.11 8.93 -8.79
N MET A 345 -68.62 9.72 -9.74
CA MET A 345 -70.07 9.81 -9.97
C MET A 345 -70.69 8.49 -10.42
N ARG A 346 -69.92 7.62 -11.09
CA ARG A 346 -70.41 6.31 -11.51
C ARG A 346 -70.38 5.26 -10.39
N ALA A 347 -69.41 5.35 -9.47
CA ALA A 347 -69.21 4.34 -8.42
C ALA A 347 -69.96 4.65 -7.12
N LEU A 348 -70.08 5.93 -6.78
CA LEU A 348 -70.65 6.42 -5.52
C LEU A 348 -71.66 7.55 -5.80
N GLY A 349 -72.45 7.45 -6.88
CA GLY A 349 -73.27 8.55 -7.37
C GLY A 349 -74.29 9.11 -6.35
N THR A 350 -74.96 8.23 -5.60
CA THR A 350 -75.93 8.62 -4.57
C THR A 350 -75.28 9.36 -3.40
N GLU A 351 -74.15 8.84 -2.92
CA GLU A 351 -73.41 9.46 -1.82
C GLU A 351 -72.68 10.74 -2.28
N ALA A 352 -72.15 10.75 -3.51
CA ALA A 352 -71.39 11.86 -4.10
C ALA A 352 -72.24 13.10 -4.35
N VAL A 353 -73.55 12.92 -4.52
CA VAL A 353 -74.52 14.02 -4.61
C VAL A 353 -74.84 14.61 -3.22
N GLN A 354 -74.81 13.78 -2.16
CA GLN A 354 -75.07 14.25 -0.79
C GLN A 354 -73.89 15.07 -0.25
N ASP A 355 -72.67 14.53 -0.29
CA ASP A 355 -71.46 15.17 0.23
C ASP A 355 -70.29 15.09 -0.78
N PRO A 356 -70.20 16.00 -1.77
CA PRO A 356 -69.19 15.91 -2.84
C PRO A 356 -67.75 16.00 -2.31
N SER A 357 -67.50 16.92 -1.36
CA SER A 357 -66.16 17.16 -0.79
C SER A 357 -65.65 15.98 0.05
N LYS A 358 -66.54 15.32 0.80
CA LYS A 358 -66.19 14.17 1.66
C LYS A 358 -65.77 12.97 0.83
N ILE A 359 -66.48 12.70 -0.26
CA ILE A 359 -66.20 11.58 -1.15
C ILE A 359 -64.99 11.87 -2.03
N GLU A 360 -64.82 13.11 -2.47
CA GLU A 360 -63.58 13.51 -3.12
C GLU A 360 -62.37 13.28 -2.21
N ALA A 361 -62.44 13.72 -0.94
CA ALA A 361 -61.38 13.50 0.05
C ALA A 361 -61.13 12.01 0.31
N TYR A 362 -62.18 11.19 0.44
CA TYR A 362 -62.07 9.74 0.58
C TYR A 362 -61.37 9.10 -0.62
N VAL A 363 -61.76 9.45 -1.84
CA VAL A 363 -61.16 8.91 -3.07
C VAL A 363 -59.73 9.39 -3.26
N ARG A 364 -59.41 10.65 -2.92
CA ARG A 364 -58.04 11.16 -2.87
C ARG A 364 -57.20 10.39 -1.85
N LYS A 365 -57.71 10.14 -0.65
CA LYS A 365 -57.05 9.31 0.38
C LYS A 365 -56.82 7.88 -0.10
N GLN A 366 -57.79 7.27 -0.79
CA GLN A 366 -57.65 5.93 -1.36
C GLN A 366 -56.64 5.90 -2.52
N MET A 367 -56.59 6.96 -3.34
CA MET A 367 -55.59 7.14 -4.40
C MET A 367 -54.18 7.33 -3.83
N GLU A 368 -54.05 8.17 -2.81
CA GLU A 368 -52.80 8.44 -2.10
C GLU A 368 -52.32 7.19 -1.38
N SER A 369 -53.20 6.44 -0.69
CA SER A 369 -52.89 5.16 -0.07
C SER A 369 -52.34 4.16 -1.11
N ARG A 370 -52.95 4.08 -2.30
CA ARG A 370 -52.43 3.24 -3.41
C ARG A 370 -51.08 3.71 -3.92
N LYS A 371 -50.89 5.02 -4.09
CA LYS A 371 -49.61 5.60 -4.52
C LYS A 371 -48.53 5.32 -3.48
N ARG A 372 -48.82 5.55 -2.20
CA ARG A 372 -47.96 5.28 -1.06
C ARG A 372 -47.62 3.80 -0.92
N ALA A 373 -48.58 2.90 -1.09
CA ALA A 373 -48.34 1.45 -1.06
C ALA A 373 -47.43 1.01 -2.22
N HIS A 374 -47.61 1.58 -3.42
CA HIS A 374 -46.73 1.33 -4.56
C HIS A 374 -45.31 1.88 -4.33
N GLU A 375 -45.19 3.11 -3.83
CA GLU A 375 -43.90 3.71 -3.49
C GLU A 375 -43.19 2.98 -2.35
N ALA A 376 -43.92 2.57 -1.30
CA ALA A 376 -43.41 1.77 -0.20
C ALA A 376 -42.93 0.39 -0.70
N ALA A 377 -43.69 -0.27 -1.58
CA ALA A 377 -43.28 -1.53 -2.19
C ALA A 377 -42.05 -1.38 -3.11
N ASN A 378 -41.87 -0.22 -3.75
CA ASN A 378 -40.67 0.08 -4.54
C ASN A 378 -39.49 0.42 -3.64
N ALA A 379 -39.72 1.15 -2.55
CA ALA A 379 -38.73 1.48 -1.55
C ALA A 379 -38.21 0.22 -0.84
N SER A 380 -39.08 -0.73 -0.49
CA SER A 380 -38.68 -2.01 0.11
C SER A 380 -37.91 -2.92 -0.85
N ARG A 381 -38.22 -2.89 -2.16
CA ARG A 381 -37.44 -3.60 -3.19
C ARG A 381 -36.14 -2.88 -3.56
N LYS A 382 -36.03 -1.58 -3.29
CA LYS A 382 -34.87 -0.78 -3.65
C LYS A 382 -33.70 -1.26 -2.81
N LEU A 383 -32.70 -1.75 -3.52
CA LEU A 383 -31.48 -2.26 -2.91
C LEU A 383 -30.82 -1.17 -2.06
N THR A 384 -30.40 -1.51 -0.84
CA THR A 384 -29.68 -0.56 0.01
C THR A 384 -28.35 -0.17 -0.65
N LYS A 385 -27.80 1.00 -0.31
CA LYS A 385 -26.52 1.46 -0.90
C LYS A 385 -25.41 0.43 -0.72
N GLU A 386 -25.40 -0.25 0.42
CA GLU A 386 -24.44 -1.30 0.76
C GLU A 386 -24.65 -2.57 -0.07
N GLN A 387 -25.88 -3.04 -0.17
CA GLN A 387 -26.22 -4.19 -1.02
C GLN A 387 -25.92 -3.90 -2.50
N ALA A 388 -26.16 -2.68 -2.98
CA ALA A 388 -25.80 -2.25 -4.33
C ALA A 388 -24.28 -2.21 -4.54
N ARG A 389 -23.53 -1.73 -3.54
CA ARG A 389 -22.07 -1.80 -3.54
C ARG A 389 -21.60 -3.26 -3.58
N PHE A 390 -22.16 -4.14 -2.76
CA PHE A 390 -21.80 -5.56 -2.74
C PHE A 390 -22.09 -6.24 -4.08
N LYS A 391 -23.27 -6.02 -4.69
CA LYS A 391 -23.57 -6.54 -6.03
C LYS A 391 -22.62 -6.00 -7.10
N ARG A 392 -22.20 -4.72 -7.00
CA ARG A 392 -21.20 -4.13 -7.90
C ARG A 392 -19.81 -4.75 -7.71
N ILE A 393 -19.39 -4.96 -6.46
CA ILE A 393 -18.12 -5.62 -6.14
C ILE A 393 -18.16 -7.06 -6.65
N LYS A 394 -19.22 -7.83 -6.39
CA LYS A 394 -19.39 -9.20 -6.90
C LYS A 394 -19.36 -9.27 -8.43
N LYS A 395 -19.86 -8.25 -9.12
CA LYS A 395 -19.79 -8.16 -10.59
C LYS A 395 -18.36 -7.99 -11.12
N TYR A 396 -17.51 -7.27 -10.40
CA TYR A 396 -16.12 -7.02 -10.82
C TYR A 396 -15.13 -8.02 -10.26
N ARG A 397 -15.37 -8.53 -9.06
CA ARG A 397 -14.56 -9.56 -8.41
C ARG A 397 -14.84 -10.88 -9.10
N GLU A 398 -14.19 -11.06 -10.25
CA GLU A 398 -14.18 -12.32 -10.99
C GLU A 398 -13.28 -13.32 -10.25
N ASP A 399 -13.66 -14.59 -10.30
CA ASP A 399 -12.79 -15.66 -9.82
C ASP A 399 -11.58 -15.74 -10.74
N THR A 400 -10.41 -15.37 -10.20
CA THR A 400 -9.14 -15.34 -10.93
C THR A 400 -8.28 -16.55 -10.56
N SER A 401 -8.86 -17.54 -9.88
CA SER A 401 -8.15 -18.72 -9.37
C SER A 401 -7.71 -19.67 -10.48
N ILE A 402 -8.44 -19.73 -11.60
CA ILE A 402 -8.16 -20.66 -12.71
C ILE A 402 -7.11 -20.09 -13.67
N ARG A 403 -7.31 -18.85 -14.11
CA ARG A 403 -6.39 -18.12 -14.97
C ARG A 403 -6.42 -16.65 -14.62
N THR A 404 -5.25 -16.05 -14.58
CA THR A 404 -5.06 -14.62 -14.41
C THR A 404 -4.73 -14.02 -15.76
N TYR A 405 -5.50 -13.03 -16.21
CA TYR A 405 -5.12 -12.27 -17.40
C TYR A 405 -4.17 -11.16 -16.99
N VAL A 406 -3.07 -11.04 -17.71
CA VAL A 406 -2.03 -10.06 -17.45
C VAL A 406 -1.81 -9.23 -18.70
N THR A 407 -1.70 -7.92 -18.51
CA THR A 407 -1.37 -6.96 -19.56
C THR A 407 -0.24 -6.08 -19.08
N VAL A 408 0.80 -5.96 -19.90
CA VAL A 408 1.94 -5.09 -19.68
C VAL A 408 1.83 -3.92 -20.64
N TYR A 409 1.68 -2.72 -20.08
CA TYR A 409 1.70 -1.48 -20.84
C TYR A 409 3.05 -0.80 -20.64
N ARG A 410 3.53 -0.17 -21.72
CA ARG A 410 4.64 0.76 -21.67
C ARG A 410 4.10 2.15 -21.91
N VAL A 411 4.53 3.11 -21.07
CA VAL A 411 4.17 4.52 -21.17
C VAL A 411 5.45 5.34 -21.20
N ARG A 412 5.57 6.26 -22.16
CA ARG A 412 6.75 7.13 -22.28
C ARG A 412 6.86 8.08 -21.09
N ASP A 413 5.83 8.89 -20.85
CA ASP A 413 5.77 9.78 -19.69
C ASP A 413 4.57 9.51 -18.77
N LEU A 414 4.86 9.21 -17.51
CA LEU A 414 3.87 9.05 -16.44
C LEU A 414 4.10 10.05 -15.28
N THR A 415 4.76 11.17 -15.55
CA THR A 415 5.04 12.23 -14.58
C THR A 415 3.77 12.98 -14.16
N ASN A 416 2.74 13.02 -15.01
CA ASN A 416 1.47 13.68 -14.71
C ASN A 416 0.72 13.00 -13.55
N PRO A 417 0.49 13.69 -12.40
CA PRO A 417 -0.22 13.13 -11.26
C PRO A 417 -1.65 12.68 -11.59
N SER A 418 -2.31 13.33 -12.55
CA SER A 418 -3.67 12.96 -12.99
C SER A 418 -3.68 11.59 -13.68
N HIS A 419 -2.71 11.34 -14.56
CA HIS A 419 -2.58 10.05 -15.25
C HIS A 419 -2.22 8.94 -14.27
N LYS A 420 -1.23 9.17 -13.41
CA LYS A 420 -0.86 8.25 -12.32
C LYS A 420 -2.05 7.92 -11.42
N PHE A 421 -2.81 8.93 -10.97
CA PHE A 421 -3.99 8.73 -10.14
C PHE A 421 -5.09 7.92 -10.86
N LYS A 422 -5.34 8.20 -12.15
CA LYS A 422 -6.31 7.44 -12.96
C LYS A 422 -5.90 5.97 -13.06
N VAL A 423 -4.64 5.70 -13.38
CA VAL A 423 -4.08 4.33 -13.47
C VAL A 423 -4.27 3.59 -12.14
N GLU A 424 -3.75 4.17 -11.05
CA GLU A 424 -3.77 3.55 -9.73
C GLU A 424 -5.20 3.36 -9.18
N LYS A 425 -6.06 4.38 -9.25
CA LYS A 425 -7.43 4.29 -8.72
C LYS A 425 -8.31 3.37 -9.54
N ASN A 426 -8.20 3.35 -10.87
CA ASN A 426 -9.04 2.45 -11.67
C ASN A 426 -8.60 0.99 -11.47
N ALA A 427 -7.31 0.70 -11.37
CA ALA A 427 -6.82 -0.64 -11.04
C ALA A 427 -7.40 -1.12 -9.70
N ASN A 428 -7.30 -0.28 -8.65
CA ASN A 428 -7.85 -0.57 -7.33
C ASN A 428 -9.38 -0.73 -7.33
N GLN A 429 -10.12 0.14 -8.03
CA GLN A 429 -11.58 0.07 -8.13
C GLN A 429 -12.07 -1.17 -8.89
N LEU A 430 -11.27 -1.66 -9.84
CA LEU A 430 -11.54 -2.89 -10.59
C LEU A 430 -11.06 -4.14 -9.86
N PHE A 431 -10.45 -4.03 -8.66
CA PHE A 431 -9.84 -5.15 -7.93
C PHE A 431 -8.75 -5.88 -8.71
N MET A 432 -8.00 -5.12 -9.50
CA MET A 432 -6.83 -5.58 -10.23
C MET A 432 -5.59 -5.44 -9.37
N THR A 433 -4.61 -6.31 -9.60
CA THR A 433 -3.31 -6.31 -8.92
C THR A 433 -2.22 -5.97 -9.92
N GLY A 434 -1.04 -5.59 -9.46
CA GLY A 434 0.07 -5.28 -10.36
C GLY A 434 1.06 -4.27 -9.81
N ILE A 435 1.89 -3.74 -10.71
CA ILE A 435 2.90 -2.75 -10.36
C ILE A 435 3.03 -1.69 -11.45
N VAL A 436 3.22 -0.46 -11.03
CA VAL A 436 3.63 0.67 -11.87
C VAL A 436 5.08 1.00 -11.51
N ALA A 437 6.00 0.61 -12.38
CA ALA A 437 7.41 0.96 -12.27
C ALA A 437 7.66 2.26 -13.05
N LEU A 438 8.03 3.30 -12.31
CA LEU A 438 8.37 4.59 -12.89
C LEU A 438 9.88 4.66 -13.12
N HIS A 439 10.30 4.92 -14.35
CA HIS A 439 11.71 5.09 -14.74
C HIS A 439 11.80 6.26 -15.74
N SER A 440 12.95 6.92 -15.84
CA SER A 440 13.13 8.11 -16.70
C SER A 440 12.84 7.80 -18.17
N ASP A 441 13.29 6.63 -18.63
CA ASP A 441 13.31 6.30 -20.05
C ASP A 441 12.13 5.39 -20.46
N CYS A 442 11.52 4.69 -19.50
CA CYS A 442 10.46 3.71 -19.78
C CYS A 442 9.60 3.44 -18.55
N ASN A 443 8.36 3.95 -18.52
CA ASN A 443 7.42 3.60 -17.45
C ASN A 443 6.67 2.32 -17.80
N VAL A 444 6.68 1.34 -16.91
CA VAL A 444 6.04 0.04 -17.14
C VAL A 444 4.88 -0.12 -16.18
N VAL A 445 3.71 -0.44 -16.72
CA VAL A 445 2.47 -0.70 -15.96
C VAL A 445 2.06 -2.14 -16.21
N VAL A 446 2.26 -3.00 -15.22
CA VAL A 446 1.80 -4.39 -15.23
C VAL A 446 0.49 -4.47 -14.47
N VAL A 447 -0.53 -5.04 -15.09
CA VAL A 447 -1.84 -5.22 -14.47
C VAL A 447 -2.33 -6.64 -14.67
N GLU A 448 -2.75 -7.25 -13.56
CA GLU A 448 -3.25 -8.60 -13.44
C GLU A 448 -4.72 -8.58 -12.98
N GLY A 449 -5.56 -9.39 -13.60
CA GLY A 449 -6.98 -9.40 -13.26
C GLY A 449 -7.79 -10.36 -14.11
N GLY A 450 -9.11 -10.27 -13.96
CA GLY A 450 -10.08 -10.99 -14.79
C GLY A 450 -10.29 -10.34 -16.16
N PRO A 451 -10.82 -11.08 -17.15
CA PRO A 451 -10.97 -10.59 -18.52
C PRO A 451 -11.90 -9.36 -18.63
N LYS A 452 -12.95 -9.24 -17.80
CA LYS A 452 -13.80 -8.03 -17.82
C LYS A 452 -13.11 -6.82 -17.22
N GLN A 453 -12.27 -7.04 -16.22
CA GLN A 453 -11.45 -5.98 -15.62
C GLN A 453 -10.43 -5.50 -16.65
N GLN A 454 -9.73 -6.42 -17.32
CA GLN A 454 -8.74 -6.11 -18.35
C GLN A 454 -9.33 -5.32 -19.51
N ARG A 455 -10.49 -5.72 -20.07
CA ARG A 455 -11.14 -4.95 -21.16
C ARG A 455 -11.44 -3.51 -20.78
N ARG A 456 -11.83 -3.25 -19.53
CA ARG A 456 -12.10 -1.89 -19.02
C ARG A 456 -10.82 -1.10 -18.82
N PHE A 457 -9.78 -1.76 -18.32
CA PHE A 457 -8.48 -1.15 -18.08
C PHE A 457 -7.74 -0.84 -19.38
N LYS A 458 -7.75 -1.76 -20.35
CA LYS A 458 -7.24 -1.53 -21.71
C LYS A 458 -7.92 -0.34 -22.38
N ARG A 459 -9.25 -0.23 -22.28
CA ARG A 459 -9.99 0.95 -22.78
C ARG A 459 -9.62 2.23 -22.04
N LEU A 460 -9.31 2.15 -20.74
CA LEU A 460 -8.81 3.29 -19.97
C LEU A 460 -7.45 3.75 -20.52
N MET A 461 -6.49 2.83 -20.61
CA MET A 461 -5.11 3.12 -21.02
C MET A 461 -5.04 3.58 -22.47
N MET A 462 -5.70 2.90 -23.40
CA MET A 462 -5.52 3.17 -24.84
C MET A 462 -6.41 4.30 -25.38
N HIS A 463 -7.59 4.52 -24.81
CA HIS A 463 -8.59 5.42 -25.42
C HIS A 463 -9.09 6.55 -24.53
N ARG A 464 -9.13 6.37 -23.20
CA ARG A 464 -9.72 7.38 -22.29
C ARG A 464 -8.69 8.31 -21.70
N ILE A 465 -7.47 7.83 -21.45
CA ILE A 465 -6.36 8.67 -21.03
C ILE A 465 -5.73 9.24 -22.30
N LYS A 466 -5.70 10.57 -22.36
CA LYS A 466 -5.02 11.29 -23.43
C LYS A 466 -3.61 11.59 -22.96
N TRP A 467 -2.66 10.74 -23.34
CA TRP A 467 -1.30 10.77 -22.83
C TRP A 467 -0.53 12.04 -23.21
N LEU A 468 -0.86 12.65 -24.35
CA LEU A 468 -0.28 13.89 -24.85
C LEU A 468 -0.76 15.15 -24.10
N GLU A 469 -1.80 15.05 -23.26
CA GLU A 469 -2.29 16.20 -22.51
C GLU A 469 -1.43 16.45 -21.26
N ASN A 470 -0.87 17.66 -21.19
CA ASN A 470 -0.11 18.13 -20.04
C ASN A 470 -1.03 18.48 -18.85
N LYS A 471 -0.44 18.80 -17.68
CA LYS A 471 -1.18 19.12 -16.44
C LYS A 471 -2.24 20.24 -16.59
N ARG A 472 -2.13 21.08 -17.63
CA ARG A 472 -3.05 22.17 -17.96
C ARG A 472 -4.07 21.83 -19.07
N GLY A 473 -4.09 20.59 -19.57
CA GLY A 473 -4.96 20.17 -20.67
C GLY A 473 -4.52 20.70 -22.04
N VAL A 474 -3.34 21.29 -22.12
CA VAL A 474 -2.70 21.69 -23.39
C VAL A 474 -2.00 20.47 -23.96
N VAL A 475 -2.23 20.20 -25.25
CA VAL A 475 -1.57 19.11 -25.98
C VAL A 475 -0.13 19.54 -26.24
N ASP A 476 0.83 18.73 -25.83
CA ASP A 476 2.24 19.05 -26.07
C ASP A 476 2.55 18.85 -27.56
N ALA A 477 2.91 19.93 -28.27
CA ALA A 477 3.13 19.91 -29.71
C ALA A 477 4.36 19.07 -30.10
N GLU A 478 5.39 19.06 -29.24
CA GLU A 478 6.59 18.21 -29.43
C GLU A 478 6.26 16.72 -29.25
N ALA A 479 5.42 16.37 -28.27
CA ALA A 479 5.01 14.98 -28.08
C ALA A 479 4.00 14.50 -29.15
N ALA A 480 3.22 15.41 -29.73
CA ALA A 480 2.30 15.12 -30.83
C ALA A 480 3.02 14.87 -32.17
N ASN A 481 4.22 15.41 -32.35
CA ASN A 481 5.06 15.18 -33.53
C ASN A 481 5.87 13.88 -33.47
N SER A 482 5.85 13.15 -32.35
CA SER A 482 6.51 11.85 -32.25
C SER A 482 5.66 10.78 -32.93
N SER A 483 6.25 10.05 -33.88
CA SER A 483 5.60 8.99 -34.67
C SER A 483 5.13 7.80 -33.82
N PHE A 484 5.65 7.68 -32.59
CA PHE A 484 5.39 6.54 -31.72
C PHE A 484 4.29 6.79 -30.69
N PRO A 485 3.44 5.77 -30.42
CA PRO A 485 2.35 5.91 -29.46
C PRO A 485 2.88 6.12 -28.04
N SER A 486 2.39 7.15 -27.34
CA SER A 486 2.81 7.46 -25.95
C SER A 486 2.51 6.35 -24.94
N CYS A 487 1.53 5.49 -25.24
CA CYS A 487 1.18 4.30 -24.48
C CYS A 487 0.94 3.13 -25.45
N SER A 488 1.66 2.03 -25.25
CA SER A 488 1.56 0.82 -26.06
C SER A 488 1.33 -0.41 -25.17
N VAL A 489 0.67 -1.43 -25.74
CA VAL A 489 0.57 -2.75 -25.11
C VAL A 489 1.78 -3.54 -25.55
N VAL A 490 2.67 -3.86 -24.61
CA VAL A 490 3.86 -4.68 -24.88
C VAL A 490 3.46 -6.15 -24.93
N TRP A 491 2.61 -6.57 -24.00
CA TRP A 491 2.17 -7.96 -23.91
C TRP A 491 0.79 -8.08 -23.28
N GLU A 492 0.01 -9.02 -23.80
CA GLU A 492 -1.30 -9.42 -23.27
C GLU A 492 -1.37 -10.95 -23.30
N GLY A 493 -1.59 -11.55 -22.14
CA GLY A 493 -1.60 -13.01 -22.02
C GLY A 493 -2.26 -13.50 -20.74
N THR A 494 -2.14 -14.80 -20.51
CA THR A 494 -2.67 -15.46 -19.31
C THR A 494 -1.57 -16.17 -18.54
N VAL A 495 -1.60 -16.03 -17.23
CA VAL A 495 -0.70 -16.66 -16.27
C VAL A 495 -1.51 -17.53 -15.31
N LYS A 496 -0.87 -18.55 -14.74
CA LYS A 496 -1.50 -19.48 -13.79
C LYS A 496 -1.99 -18.77 -12.53
N THR A 497 -1.11 -18.03 -11.85
CA THR A 497 -1.40 -17.33 -10.59
C THR A 497 -1.03 -15.86 -10.69
N ARG A 498 -1.64 -15.03 -9.85
CA ARG A 498 -1.26 -13.62 -9.67
C ARG A 498 0.11 -13.54 -9.01
N ALA A 499 1.00 -12.70 -9.54
CA ALA A 499 2.29 -12.43 -8.91
C ALA A 499 2.15 -11.34 -7.83
N PHE A 500 1.29 -10.34 -8.06
CA PHE A 500 1.16 -9.19 -7.16
C PHE A 500 -0.06 -9.28 -6.25
N SER A 501 0.08 -8.87 -4.99
CA SER A 501 -1.02 -8.86 -4.01
C SER A 501 -1.94 -7.64 -4.14
N ASN A 502 -1.37 -6.46 -4.40
CA ASN A 502 -2.06 -5.17 -4.56
C ASN A 502 -1.40 -4.36 -5.68
N MET A 503 -2.09 -3.34 -6.17
CA MET A 503 -1.49 -2.39 -7.11
C MET A 503 -0.48 -1.48 -6.39
N GLN A 504 0.80 -1.58 -6.74
CA GLN A 504 1.88 -0.77 -6.15
C GLN A 504 2.44 0.22 -7.17
N VAL A 505 2.79 1.43 -6.72
CA VAL A 505 3.54 2.38 -7.55
C VAL A 505 4.91 2.59 -6.95
N LYS A 506 5.96 2.27 -7.71
CA LYS A 506 7.36 2.34 -7.27
C LYS A 506 8.17 3.20 -8.22
N LEU A 507 8.94 4.13 -7.65
CA LEU A 507 9.94 4.90 -8.39
C LEU A 507 11.23 4.09 -8.47
N CYS A 508 11.72 3.88 -9.68
CA CYS A 508 12.93 3.13 -9.96
C CYS A 508 13.92 4.08 -10.65
N PRO A 509 14.93 4.59 -9.92
CA PRO A 509 15.94 5.48 -10.51
C PRO A 509 16.90 4.76 -11.48
N THR A 510 17.07 3.45 -11.31
CA THR A 510 18.00 2.63 -12.09
C THR A 510 17.29 1.37 -12.57
N GLU A 511 17.67 0.91 -13.77
CA GLU A 511 17.10 -0.27 -14.42
C GLU A 511 17.33 -1.55 -13.62
N LEU A 512 18.52 -1.71 -13.04
CA LEU A 512 18.83 -2.85 -12.16
C LEU A 512 17.90 -2.90 -10.94
N PHE A 513 17.54 -1.74 -10.39
CA PHE A 513 16.59 -1.68 -9.28
C PHE A 513 15.18 -2.03 -9.73
N ALA A 514 14.75 -1.56 -10.90
CA ALA A 514 13.47 -1.94 -11.50
C ALA A 514 13.41 -3.47 -11.71
N ARG A 515 14.43 -4.03 -12.38
CA ARG A 515 14.54 -5.48 -12.62
C ARG A 515 14.52 -6.29 -11.32
N ALA A 516 15.25 -5.86 -10.29
CA ALA A 516 15.25 -6.51 -8.99
C ALA A 516 13.85 -6.49 -8.31
N LEU A 517 13.03 -5.46 -8.52
CA LEU A 517 11.65 -5.45 -8.01
C LEU A 517 10.76 -6.47 -8.70
N PHE A 518 10.91 -6.65 -10.02
CA PHE A 518 10.18 -7.67 -10.78
C PHE A 518 10.69 -9.08 -10.47
N GLN A 519 12.00 -9.24 -10.28
CA GLN A 519 12.63 -10.51 -9.90
C GLN A 519 12.13 -11.02 -8.54
N LYS A 520 11.90 -10.12 -7.56
CA LYS A 520 11.27 -10.50 -6.27
C LYS A 520 9.91 -11.18 -6.42
N GLN A 521 9.23 -10.97 -7.55
CA GLN A 521 7.94 -11.56 -7.86
C GLN A 521 8.04 -12.60 -9.00
N ASN A 522 9.26 -13.01 -9.38
CA ASN A 522 9.57 -13.95 -10.48
C ASN A 522 9.01 -13.52 -11.85
N VAL A 523 8.94 -12.20 -12.10
CA VAL A 523 8.38 -11.63 -13.34
C VAL A 523 9.32 -10.62 -14.01
N GLU A 524 10.63 -10.84 -13.90
CA GLU A 524 11.68 -10.02 -14.54
C GLU A 524 11.52 -9.88 -16.06
N HIS A 525 11.01 -10.91 -16.72
CA HIS A 525 10.80 -10.94 -18.16
C HIS A 525 9.82 -9.85 -18.66
N TYR A 526 8.88 -9.38 -17.83
CA TYR A 526 8.00 -8.27 -18.22
C TYR A 526 8.77 -6.95 -18.31
N TRP A 527 9.71 -6.72 -17.39
CA TRP A 527 10.57 -5.55 -17.43
C TRP A 527 11.52 -5.63 -18.62
N ASP A 528 12.21 -6.76 -18.78
CA ASP A 528 13.20 -6.95 -19.83
C ASP A 528 12.58 -6.75 -21.23
N MET A 529 11.38 -7.28 -21.46
CA MET A 529 10.65 -7.11 -22.72
C MET A 529 10.22 -5.65 -22.96
N ALA A 530 9.66 -4.97 -21.95
CA ALA A 530 9.23 -3.59 -22.08
C ALA A 530 10.42 -2.62 -22.26
N TYR A 531 11.51 -2.86 -21.53
CA TYR A 531 12.73 -2.07 -21.57
C TYR A 531 13.47 -2.27 -22.90
N SER A 532 13.65 -3.50 -23.36
CA SER A 532 14.29 -3.79 -24.66
C SER A 532 13.50 -3.15 -25.82
N GLY A 533 12.17 -3.27 -25.80
CA GLY A 533 11.33 -2.60 -26.80
C GLY A 533 11.38 -1.08 -26.74
N ALA A 534 11.56 -0.48 -25.55
CA ALA A 534 11.72 0.96 -25.41
C ALA A 534 13.05 1.45 -26.03
N ILE A 535 14.12 0.68 -25.86
CA ILE A 535 15.44 1.03 -26.40
C ILE A 535 15.44 0.92 -27.92
N LEU A 536 14.89 -0.17 -28.47
CA LEU A 536 14.79 -0.34 -29.92
C LEU A 536 14.08 0.85 -30.57
N GLU A 537 12.93 1.28 -30.02
CA GLU A 537 12.24 2.48 -30.52
C GLU A 537 13.06 3.75 -30.37
N SER A 538 13.83 3.89 -29.30
CA SER A 538 14.69 5.07 -29.10
C SER A 538 15.89 5.11 -30.06
N VAL A 539 16.33 3.95 -30.57
CA VAL A 539 17.40 3.86 -31.57
C VAL A 539 16.84 4.24 -32.94
N ASP A 540 15.65 3.75 -33.30
CA ASP A 540 14.96 4.13 -34.53
C ASP A 540 14.66 5.64 -34.56
N ASP A 541 14.28 6.24 -33.43
CA ASP A 541 14.09 7.71 -33.25
C ASP A 541 15.37 8.55 -33.56
N THR A 542 16.56 7.94 -33.69
CA THR A 542 17.83 8.65 -33.96
C THR A 542 18.39 8.49 -35.37
N VAL A 543 17.81 7.58 -36.16
CA VAL A 543 18.29 7.27 -37.52
C VAL A 543 17.50 8.06 -38.59
N ASP A 544 16.31 8.56 -38.25
CA ASP A 544 15.56 9.57 -39.00
C ASP A 544 15.84 10.99 -38.44
#